data_AF-A0A7Y3DS59-F1
#
_entry.id   AF-A0A7Y3DS59-F1
#
_cell.length_a   1.000
_cell.length_b   1.000
_cell.length_c   1.000
_cell.angle_alpha   90.00
_cell.angle_beta   90.00
_cell.angle_gamma   90.00
#
_symmetry.space_group_name_H-M   'P 1'
#
loop_
_entity.id
_entity.type
_entity.pdbx_description
1 polymer ?
#
loop_
_entity_poly.entity_id
_entity_poly.type
_entity_poly.pdbx_seq_one_letter_code
_entity_poly.pdbx_strand_id
1 'polypeptide(L)'
;YGPPLSAMSFATARIMETWAHGQDVADALGIERVPTDRLRHIAHLGVATFGWSFTNRQMKVPDSPVKVEITSPSGELWTWGPEEANDIVTGSAEDFCLVVVQRRNLADTQLVIKGATARQWMSIAQTFAGQPGIGRKPGMLSKKSGKSTMD
;
A
#
# COMPACT_ATOMS: atom_id res chain seq x y z
N TYR A 1 10.90 -20.46 7.65
CA TYR A 1 9.92 -20.21 8.72
C TYR A 1 10.14 -18.80 9.23
N GLY A 2 9.10 -17.95 9.18
CA GLY A 2 9.16 -16.58 9.70
C GLY A 2 9.03 -16.55 11.23
N PRO A 3 9.25 -15.40 11.87
CA PRO A 3 9.07 -15.25 13.31
C PRO A 3 7.63 -15.59 13.73
N PRO A 4 7.40 -16.05 14.99
CA PRO A 4 6.06 -16.34 15.48
C PRO A 4 5.18 -15.09 15.39
N LEU A 5 4.08 -15.21 14.66
CA LEU A 5 3.06 -14.15 14.55
C LEU A 5 2.06 -14.30 15.70
N SER A 6 1.68 -13.19 16.32
CA SER A 6 0.52 -13.18 17.22
C SER A 6 -0.75 -13.56 16.44
N ALA A 7 -1.79 -14.06 17.14
CA ALA A 7 -3.08 -14.38 16.51
C ALA A 7 -3.67 -13.17 15.75
N MET A 8 -3.48 -11.97 16.30
CA MET A 8 -3.92 -10.72 15.70
C MET A 8 -3.14 -10.42 14.40
N SER A 9 -1.82 -10.55 14.43
CA SER A 9 -0.96 -10.37 13.25
C SER A 9 -1.28 -11.39 12.16
N PHE A 10 -1.57 -12.64 12.55
CA PHE A 10 -2.00 -13.68 11.62
C PHE A 10 -3.33 -13.32 10.94
N ALA A 11 -4.33 -12.87 11.70
CA ALA A 11 -5.62 -12.47 11.15
C ALA A 11 -5.48 -11.30 10.16
N THR A 12 -4.72 -10.26 10.50
CA THR A 12 -4.47 -9.12 9.59
C THR A 12 -3.75 -9.56 8.32
N ALA A 13 -2.78 -10.47 8.42
CA ALA A 13 -2.09 -11.02 7.25
C ALA A 13 -3.05 -11.75 6.31
N ARG A 14 -3.98 -12.56 6.84
CA ARG A 14 -4.97 -13.29 6.02
C ARG A 14 -6.01 -12.38 5.38
N ILE A 15 -6.42 -11.31 6.07
CA ILE A 15 -7.27 -10.26 5.47
C ILE A 15 -6.56 -9.61 4.28
N MET A 16 -5.30 -9.21 4.48
CA MET A 16 -4.49 -8.58 3.43
C MET A 16 -4.30 -9.52 2.23
N GLU A 17 -3.93 -10.77 2.47
CA GLU A 17 -3.70 -11.78 1.41
C GLU A 17 -4.98 -12.06 0.62
N THR A 18 -6.11 -12.25 1.32
CA THR A 18 -7.42 -12.48 0.69
C THR A 18 -7.82 -11.27 -0.17
N TRP A 19 -7.62 -10.06 0.34
CA TRP A 19 -7.95 -8.85 -0.39
C TRP A 19 -7.07 -8.68 -1.63
N ALA A 20 -5.75 -8.88 -1.51
CA ALA A 20 -4.78 -8.75 -2.59
C ALA A 20 -5.04 -9.75 -3.72
N HIS A 21 -5.30 -11.02 -3.39
CA HIS A 21 -5.64 -12.02 -4.40
C HIS A 21 -7.03 -11.83 -4.99
N GLY A 22 -8.00 -11.35 -4.21
CA GLY A 22 -9.27 -10.91 -4.76
C GLY A 22 -9.12 -9.76 -5.76
N GLN A 23 -8.11 -8.88 -5.59
CA GLN A 23 -7.79 -7.84 -6.58
C GLN A 23 -7.23 -8.44 -7.86
N ASP A 24 -6.37 -9.46 -7.75
CA ASP A 24 -5.84 -10.18 -8.93
C ASP A 24 -6.98 -10.75 -9.80
N VAL A 25 -8.00 -11.35 -9.16
CA VAL A 25 -9.18 -11.87 -9.85
C VAL A 25 -10.00 -10.74 -10.50
N ALA A 26 -10.23 -9.64 -9.79
CA ALA A 26 -10.95 -8.49 -10.31
C ALA A 26 -10.25 -7.87 -11.52
N ASP A 27 -8.93 -7.71 -11.45
CA ASP A 27 -8.09 -7.22 -12.55
C ASP A 27 -8.18 -8.13 -13.77
N ALA A 28 -8.08 -9.45 -13.56
CA ALA A 28 -8.16 -10.45 -14.63
C ALA A 28 -9.53 -10.46 -15.33
N LEU A 29 -10.61 -10.19 -14.60
CA LEU A 29 -11.96 -10.12 -15.14
C LEU A 29 -12.36 -8.72 -15.63
N GLY A 30 -11.51 -7.70 -15.43
CA GLY A 30 -11.83 -6.31 -15.76
C GLY A 30 -12.96 -5.72 -14.91
N ILE A 31 -13.16 -6.23 -13.69
CA ILE A 31 -14.22 -5.81 -12.76
C ILE A 31 -13.64 -4.80 -11.77
N GLU A 32 -14.35 -3.69 -11.56
CA GLU A 32 -14.03 -2.76 -10.49
C GLU A 32 -14.62 -3.24 -9.16
N ARG A 33 -13.78 -3.32 -8.12
CA ARG A 33 -14.22 -3.64 -6.76
C ARG A 33 -14.41 -2.35 -5.98
N VAL A 34 -15.60 -2.12 -5.43
CA VAL A 34 -15.85 -0.96 -4.58
C VAL A 34 -15.04 -1.08 -3.28
N PRO A 35 -14.10 -0.16 -3.01
CA PRO A 35 -13.33 -0.18 -1.77
C PRO A 35 -14.22 0.24 -0.59
N THR A 36 -13.89 -0.26 0.61
CA THR A 36 -14.60 0.08 1.85
C THR A 36 -13.59 0.36 2.95
N ASP A 37 -14.04 0.98 4.05
CA ASP A 37 -13.15 1.37 5.17
C ASP A 37 -12.42 0.20 5.85
N ARG A 38 -12.81 -1.04 5.56
CA ARG A 38 -12.05 -2.26 5.92
C ARG A 38 -10.61 -2.25 5.41
N LEU A 39 -10.28 -1.40 4.42
CA LEU A 39 -8.90 -1.15 3.98
C LEU A 39 -8.00 -0.62 5.10
N ARG A 40 -8.55 -0.03 6.18
CA ARG A 40 -7.77 0.48 7.32
C ARG A 40 -6.85 -0.59 7.92
N HIS A 41 -7.26 -1.86 7.93
CA HIS A 41 -6.43 -2.97 8.40
C HIS A 41 -5.19 -3.20 7.51
N ILE A 42 -5.36 -3.09 6.20
CA ILE A 42 -4.28 -3.27 5.23
C ILE A 42 -3.36 -2.05 5.24
N ALA A 43 -3.93 -0.84 5.30
CA ALA A 43 -3.17 0.39 5.43
C ALA A 43 -2.29 0.38 6.70
N HIS A 44 -2.87 -0.02 7.84
CA HIS A 44 -2.11 -0.15 9.09
C HIS A 44 -0.97 -1.17 8.97
N LEU A 45 -1.20 -2.32 8.34
CA LEU A 45 -0.15 -3.31 8.07
C LEU A 45 0.93 -2.74 7.14
N GLY A 46 0.54 -1.97 6.12
CA GLY A 46 1.43 -1.19 5.25
C GLY A 46 2.42 -0.36 6.07
N VAL A 47 1.89 0.51 6.93
CA VAL A 47 2.71 1.37 7.79
C VAL A 47 3.59 0.55 8.75
N ALA A 48 3.02 -0.46 9.42
CA ALA A 48 3.73 -1.31 10.37
C ALA A 48 4.89 -2.11 9.74
N THR A 49 4.86 -2.30 8.42
CA THR A 49 5.90 -3.02 7.65
C THR A 49 6.87 -2.09 6.92
N PHE A 50 6.93 -0.80 7.29
CA PHE A 50 7.96 0.15 6.82
C PHE A 50 9.37 -0.44 6.97
N GLY A 51 9.80 -0.73 8.20
CA GLY A 51 11.14 -1.27 8.45
C GLY A 51 11.37 -2.63 7.80
N TRP A 52 10.35 -3.49 7.79
CA TRP A 52 10.40 -4.79 7.11
C TRP A 52 10.73 -4.68 5.62
N SER A 53 10.18 -3.66 4.94
CA SER A 53 10.41 -3.45 3.50
C SER A 53 11.90 -3.25 3.15
N PHE A 54 12.67 -2.64 4.07
CA PHE A 54 14.12 -2.46 3.96
C PHE A 54 14.89 -3.69 4.43
N THR A 55 14.56 -4.21 5.61
CA THR A 55 15.24 -5.38 6.20
C THR A 55 15.18 -6.60 5.29
N ASN A 56 14.04 -6.86 4.67
CA ASN A 56 13.87 -7.99 3.75
C ASN A 56 14.73 -7.87 2.47
N ARG A 57 15.22 -6.67 2.16
CA ARG A 57 16.15 -6.37 1.06
C ARG A 57 17.59 -6.15 1.53
N GLN A 58 17.89 -6.46 2.80
CA GLN A 58 19.21 -6.24 3.40
C GLN A 58 19.67 -4.77 3.34
N MET A 59 18.71 -3.84 3.35
CA MET A 59 18.96 -2.40 3.35
C MET A 59 18.89 -1.86 4.78
N LYS A 60 19.67 -0.81 5.09
CA LYS A 60 19.54 -0.09 6.35
C LYS A 60 18.14 0.53 6.44
N VAL A 61 17.44 0.30 7.55
CA VAL A 61 16.17 0.99 7.85
C VAL A 61 16.47 2.47 8.12
N PRO A 62 15.83 3.41 7.42
CA PRO A 62 16.00 4.84 7.68
C PRO A 62 15.49 5.22 9.08
N ASP A 63 16.21 6.13 9.74
CA ASP A 63 15.86 6.65 11.06
C ASP A 63 14.80 7.76 10.99
N SER A 64 14.60 8.35 9.81
CA SER A 64 13.60 9.40 9.58
C SER A 64 12.19 8.81 9.52
N PRO A 65 11.24 9.31 10.34
CA PRO A 65 9.86 8.84 10.29
C PRO A 65 9.17 9.29 9.00
N VAL A 66 8.16 8.53 8.57
CA VAL A 66 7.28 8.87 7.46
C VAL A 66 5.87 9.12 7.99
N LYS A 67 5.28 10.25 7.62
CA LYS A 67 3.85 10.53 7.85
C LYS A 67 3.04 9.95 6.69
N VAL A 68 1.96 9.25 7.01
CA VAL A 68 0.99 8.77 6.01
C VAL A 68 -0.34 9.47 6.26
N GLU A 69 -0.85 10.17 5.25
CA GLU A 69 -2.14 10.88 5.31
C GLU A 69 -2.99 10.47 4.10
N ILE A 70 -3.87 9.50 4.30
CA ILE A 70 -4.66 8.90 3.22
C ILE A 70 -6.15 9.04 3.49
N THR A 71 -6.93 9.26 2.43
CA THR A 71 -8.38 9.39 2.51
C THR A 71 -9.04 8.02 2.38
N SER A 72 -9.90 7.67 3.32
CA SER A 72 -10.70 6.45 3.31
C SER A 72 -11.70 6.45 2.14
N PRO A 73 -12.24 5.28 1.77
CA PRO A 73 -13.36 5.21 0.82
C PRO A 73 -14.60 6.02 1.24
N SER A 74 -14.84 6.20 2.53
CA SER A 74 -15.91 7.06 3.06
C SER A 74 -15.58 8.56 3.11
N GLY A 75 -14.33 8.96 2.85
CA GLY A 75 -13.87 10.34 2.89
C GLY A 75 -13.21 10.78 4.21
N GLU A 76 -13.11 9.90 5.20
CA GLU A 76 -12.37 10.14 6.45
C GLU A 76 -10.86 10.24 6.18
N LEU A 77 -10.17 11.18 6.82
CA LEU A 77 -8.71 11.23 6.78
C LEU A 77 -8.12 10.24 7.80
N TRP A 78 -7.27 9.33 7.34
CA TRP A 78 -6.48 8.46 8.20
C TRP A 78 -5.03 8.89 8.23
N THR A 79 -4.48 9.02 9.44
CA THR A 79 -3.11 9.46 9.66
C THR A 79 -2.29 8.46 10.46
N TRP A 80 -1.02 8.31 10.09
CA TRP A 80 0.00 7.60 10.87
C TRP A 80 1.32 8.37 10.85
N GLY A 81 2.11 8.19 11.91
CA GLY A 81 3.40 8.84 12.07
C GLY A 81 3.30 10.25 12.67
N PRO A 82 4.44 10.90 12.95
CA PRO A 82 4.50 12.23 13.54
C PRO A 82 4.00 13.30 12.57
N GLU A 83 3.37 14.36 13.10
CA GLU A 83 2.79 15.43 12.29
C GLU A 83 3.86 16.25 11.56
N GLU A 84 5.01 16.40 12.22
CA GLU A 84 6.19 17.17 11.81
C GLU A 84 7.16 16.40 10.88
N ALA A 85 6.82 15.19 10.44
CA ALA A 85 7.69 14.42 9.57
C ALA A 85 7.88 15.12 8.20
N ASN A 86 9.13 15.18 7.73
CA ASN A 86 9.48 15.78 6.43
C ASN A 86 9.16 14.84 5.24
N ASP A 87 9.10 13.55 5.51
CA ASP A 87 8.76 12.49 4.57
C ASP A 87 7.28 12.15 4.70
N ILE A 88 6.52 12.27 3.60
CA ILE A 88 5.06 12.21 3.62
C ILE A 88 4.53 11.39 2.44
N VAL A 89 3.56 10.53 2.69
CA VAL A 89 2.76 9.82 1.69
C VAL A 89 1.32 10.29 1.80
N THR A 90 0.76 10.83 0.71
CA THR A 90 -0.66 11.23 0.67
C THR A 90 -1.41 10.65 -0.53
N GLY A 91 -2.74 10.56 -0.43
CA GLY A 91 -3.62 10.12 -1.52
C GLY A 91 -4.77 9.24 -1.04
N SER A 92 -5.26 8.35 -1.90
CA SER A 92 -6.36 7.44 -1.51
C SER A 92 -5.86 6.24 -0.72
N ALA A 93 -6.68 5.75 0.21
CA ALA A 93 -6.37 4.53 0.95
C ALA A 93 -6.29 3.28 0.05
N GLU A 94 -7.09 3.25 -1.02
CA GLU A 94 -7.05 2.18 -2.01
C GLU A 94 -5.68 2.12 -2.72
N ASP A 95 -5.21 3.23 -3.27
CA ASP A 95 -3.94 3.29 -3.98
C ASP A 95 -2.78 2.91 -3.05
N PHE A 96 -2.79 3.43 -1.82
CA PHE A 96 -1.79 3.07 -0.81
C PHE A 96 -1.79 1.56 -0.55
N CYS A 97 -2.96 0.98 -0.28
CA CYS A 97 -3.09 -0.45 -0.04
C CYS A 97 -2.60 -1.27 -1.23
N LEU A 98 -2.98 -0.89 -2.47
CA LEU A 98 -2.56 -1.57 -3.69
C LEU A 98 -1.04 -1.54 -3.89
N VAL A 99 -0.37 -0.44 -3.56
CA VAL A 99 1.09 -0.34 -3.68
C VAL A 99 1.79 -1.20 -2.63
N VAL A 100 1.41 -1.10 -1.36
CA VAL A 100 2.12 -1.82 -0.27
C VAL A 100 1.95 -3.35 -0.34
N VAL A 101 0.89 -3.85 -0.98
CA VAL A 101 0.71 -5.28 -1.30
C VAL A 101 1.25 -5.67 -2.68
N GLN A 102 1.93 -4.76 -3.39
CA GLN A 102 2.53 -4.95 -4.72
C GLN A 102 1.51 -5.35 -5.80
N ARG A 103 0.32 -4.76 -5.78
CA ARG A 103 -0.74 -4.93 -6.78
C ARG A 103 -0.93 -3.71 -7.69
N ARG A 104 -0.26 -2.61 -7.42
CA ARG A 104 -0.05 -1.54 -8.40
C ARG A 104 1.39 -1.05 -8.34
N ASN A 105 1.90 -0.57 -9.46
CA ASN A 105 3.10 0.24 -9.44
C ASN A 105 2.73 1.63 -8.90
N LEU A 106 3.63 2.27 -8.16
CA LEU A 106 3.41 3.63 -7.66
C LEU A 106 3.05 4.63 -8.79
N ALA A 107 3.66 4.48 -9.96
CA ALA A 107 3.40 5.32 -11.14
C ALA A 107 1.98 5.16 -11.73
N ASP A 108 1.27 4.09 -11.36
CA ASP A 108 -0.10 3.82 -11.80
C ASP A 108 -1.15 4.32 -10.80
N THR A 109 -0.73 5.11 -9.81
CA THR A 109 -1.57 5.62 -8.71
C THR A 109 -1.55 7.15 -8.65
N GLN A 110 -2.45 7.73 -7.85
CA GLN A 110 -2.47 9.16 -7.55
C GLN A 110 -1.80 9.49 -6.21
N LEU A 111 -0.96 8.60 -5.68
CA LEU A 111 -0.23 8.86 -4.44
C LEU A 111 0.83 9.95 -4.67
N VAL A 112 0.87 10.92 -3.75
CA VAL A 112 1.88 11.98 -3.74
C VAL A 112 2.90 11.65 -2.67
N ILE A 113 4.17 11.51 -3.08
CA ILE A 113 5.26 11.12 -2.19
C ILE A 113 6.28 12.25 -2.05
N LYS A 114 6.42 12.79 -0.83
CA LYS A 114 7.37 13.85 -0.47
C LYS A 114 8.48 13.27 0.40
N GLY A 115 9.72 13.68 0.16
CA GLY A 115 10.88 13.24 0.92
C GLY A 115 11.55 11.98 0.35
N ALA A 116 12.83 11.79 0.68
CA ALA A 116 13.66 10.72 0.13
C ALA A 116 13.32 9.35 0.74
N THR A 117 13.09 9.30 2.05
CA THR A 117 12.73 8.09 2.79
C THR A 117 11.38 7.56 2.33
N ALA A 118 10.37 8.43 2.19
CA ALA A 118 9.06 8.01 1.71
C ALA A 118 9.12 7.51 0.26
N ARG A 119 9.87 8.20 -0.63
CA ARG A 119 10.05 7.75 -2.02
C ARG A 119 10.73 6.39 -2.10
N GLN A 120 11.80 6.20 -1.33
CA GLN A 120 12.50 4.93 -1.27
C GLN A 120 11.59 3.83 -0.75
N TRP A 121 10.90 4.06 0.37
CA TRP A 121 9.97 3.09 0.94
C TRP A 121 8.87 2.69 -0.04
N MET A 122 8.16 3.65 -0.64
CA MET A 122 7.06 3.37 -1.55
C MET A 122 7.50 2.66 -2.84
N SER A 123 8.78 2.75 -3.22
CA SER A 123 9.34 1.98 -4.34
C SER A 123 9.60 0.50 -4.02
N ILE A 124 9.73 0.15 -2.73
CA ILE A 124 10.06 -1.20 -2.27
C ILE A 124 9.02 -1.80 -1.31
N ALA A 125 7.91 -1.10 -1.07
CA ALA A 125 6.95 -1.46 -0.04
C ALA A 125 6.48 -2.92 -0.18
N GLN A 126 6.42 -3.62 0.95
CA GLN A 126 5.99 -5.01 1.00
C GLN A 126 5.44 -5.35 2.39
N THR A 127 4.18 -5.76 2.43
CA THR A 127 3.48 -6.15 3.68
C THR A 127 3.59 -7.62 4.05
N PHE A 128 4.14 -8.46 3.16
CA PHE A 128 4.22 -9.91 3.35
C PHE A 128 5.67 -10.39 3.58
N ALA A 129 5.80 -11.53 4.27
CA ALA A 129 7.08 -12.09 4.70
C ALA A 129 7.89 -12.82 3.61
N GLY A 130 7.35 -12.92 2.38
CA GLY A 130 8.04 -13.58 1.26
C GLY A 130 9.30 -12.84 0.80
N GLN A 131 10.09 -13.47 -0.07
CA GLN A 131 11.25 -12.85 -0.70
C GLN A 131 10.88 -11.51 -1.37
N PRO A 132 11.83 -10.56 -1.52
CA PRO A 132 11.57 -9.29 -2.20
C PRO A 132 10.91 -9.51 -3.55
N GLY A 133 9.66 -9.05 -3.68
CA GLY A 133 8.98 -9.06 -4.96
C GLY A 133 9.61 -8.05 -5.91
N ILE A 134 9.61 -8.39 -7.21
CA ILE A 134 10.01 -7.48 -8.29
C ILE A 134 8.97 -6.36 -8.53
N GLY A 135 7.83 -6.42 -7.84
CA GLY A 135 6.70 -5.50 -8.02
C GLY A 135 6.02 -5.64 -9.40
N ARG A 136 5.13 -4.71 -9.70
CA ARG A 136 4.53 -4.57 -11.04
C ARG A 136 5.29 -3.51 -11.84
N LYS A 137 5.41 -3.73 -13.16
CA LYS A 137 5.96 -2.74 -14.08
C LYS A 137 4.98 -1.56 -14.22
N PRO A 138 5.47 -0.32 -14.38
CA PRO A 138 4.61 0.83 -14.70
C PRO A 138 3.75 0.55 -15.95
N GLY A 139 2.51 1.05 -15.95
CA GLY A 139 1.57 0.95 -17.06
C GLY A 139 0.87 -0.40 -17.21
N MET A 140 1.13 -1.37 -16.33
CA MET A 140 0.54 -2.70 -16.44
C MET A 140 -0.97 -2.70 -16.16
N LEU A 141 -1.43 -1.86 -15.22
CA LEU A 141 -2.82 -1.86 -14.73
C LEU A 141 -3.30 -0.43 -14.35
N SER A 142 -3.01 0.57 -15.19
CA SER A 142 -3.50 1.94 -14.97
C SER A 142 -5.03 1.96 -14.94
N LYS A 143 -5.64 2.71 -14.02
CA LYS A 143 -7.08 3.02 -14.09
C LYS A 143 -7.34 3.62 -15.47
N LYS A 144 -8.17 2.97 -16.29
CA LYS A 144 -8.67 3.60 -17.53
C LYS A 144 -9.38 4.87 -17.07
N SER A 145 -8.92 6.03 -17.53
CA SER A 145 -9.61 7.29 -17.34
C SER A 145 -11.05 7.08 -17.81
N GLY A 146 -12.01 7.13 -16.88
CA GLY A 146 -13.42 7.02 -17.21
C GLY A 146 -13.74 8.07 -18.26
N LYS A 147 -14.28 7.64 -19.40
CA LYS A 147 -14.96 8.57 -20.30
C LYS A 147 -16.09 9.18 -19.50
N SER A 148 -15.97 10.46 -19.15
CA SER A 148 -17.08 11.28 -18.72
C SER A 148 -18.09 11.27 -19.86
N THR A 149 -19.11 10.44 -19.78
CA THR A 149 -20.33 10.62 -20.57
C THR A 149 -21.07 11.80 -19.95
N MET A 150 -20.80 12.99 -20.46
CA MET A 150 -21.82 14.03 -20.48
C MET A 150 -22.78 13.63 -21.60
N ASP A 151 -24.04 13.37 -21.24
CA ASP A 151 -25.23 13.59 -22.05
C ASP A 151 -26.42 13.81 -21.09
#